data_AF-A0A1Y6CHV3-F1
#
_entry.id   AF-A0A1Y6CHV3-F1
#
_cell.length_a   1.000
_cell.length_b   1.000
_cell.length_c   1.000
_cell.angle_alpha   90.00
_cell.angle_beta   90.00
_cell.angle_gamma   90.00
#
_symmetry.space_group_name_H-M   'P 1'
#
loop_
_entity.id
_entity.type
_entity.pdbx_description
1 polymer ?
#
loop_
_entity_poly.entity_id
_entity_poly.type
_entity_poly.pdbx_seq_one_letter_code
_entity_poly.pdbx_strand_id
1 'polypeptide(L)'
;MARARPSADDWPAPSRARKRLVLGLIAAWLALQVLVPARHWLYPGNPSWTEEGHRFAWMMKLRDKLATADFTVRDPATGRTWQVDSSQFLEPWQARKMATWPDLVRQFAHYLAAVWVERHGVAGAEVRARVCVSLNGRPPQLLVDPTIDLAAQPHSWGPDDWILPLGEPFARPPDRRGRHDLAC
;
A
#
# COMPACT_ATOMS: atom_id res chain seq x y z
N MET A 1 16.92 43.20 44.01
CA MET A 1 16.23 42.19 44.83
C MET A 1 16.19 40.88 44.07
N ALA A 2 16.86 39.83 44.56
CA ALA A 2 16.84 38.51 43.92
C ALA A 2 15.60 37.73 44.39
N ARG A 3 14.76 37.24 43.47
CA ARG A 3 13.67 36.31 43.83
C ARG A 3 14.28 35.00 44.32
N ALA A 4 13.88 34.57 45.51
CA ALA A 4 14.21 33.24 46.02
C ALA A 4 13.71 32.17 45.03
N ARG A 5 14.53 31.15 44.77
CA ARG A 5 14.11 30.02 43.94
C ARG A 5 13.05 29.22 44.71
N PRO A 6 11.93 28.84 44.07
CA PRO A 6 10.94 28.00 44.72
C PRO A 6 11.57 26.66 45.13
N SER A 7 11.21 26.21 46.34
CA SER A 7 11.67 24.99 47.01
C SER A 7 10.71 23.84 46.72
N ALA A 8 11.19 22.61 46.50
CA ALA A 8 10.40 21.50 45.92
C ALA A 8 9.01 21.25 46.57
N ASP A 9 8.82 21.72 47.81
CA ASP A 9 7.58 21.68 48.57
C ASP A 9 6.51 22.71 48.11
N ASP A 10 6.88 23.71 47.31
CA ASP A 10 5.99 24.75 46.77
C ASP A 10 5.04 24.23 45.67
N TRP A 11 5.22 22.98 45.21
CA TRP A 11 4.43 22.38 44.15
C TRP A 11 3.32 21.49 44.73
N PRO A 12 2.03 21.83 44.52
CA PRO A 12 0.95 21.00 45.04
C PRO A 12 0.97 19.62 44.38
N ALA A 13 0.97 18.58 45.20
CA ALA A 13 0.94 17.21 44.71
C ALA A 13 -0.33 16.98 43.85
N PRO A 14 -0.21 16.39 42.64
CA PRO A 14 -1.37 16.19 41.79
C PRO A 14 -2.35 15.21 42.44
N SER A 15 -3.64 15.47 42.28
CA SER A 15 -4.71 14.62 42.82
C SER A 15 -4.59 13.18 42.28
N ARG A 16 -5.07 12.20 43.06
CA ARG A 16 -5.07 10.78 42.63
C ARG A 16 -5.80 10.58 41.29
N ALA A 17 -6.88 11.33 41.06
CA ALA A 17 -7.62 11.30 39.80
C ALA A 17 -6.77 11.81 38.63
N ARG A 18 -6.09 12.96 38.79
CA ARG A 18 -5.18 13.50 37.77
C ARG A 18 -4.04 12.54 37.45
N LYS A 19 -3.44 11.93 38.48
CA LYS A 19 -2.38 10.90 38.30
C LYS A 19 -2.89 9.72 37.46
N ARG A 20 -4.07 9.17 37.79
CA ARG A 20 -4.69 8.05 37.05
C ARG A 20 -4.97 8.41 35.59
N LEU A 21 -5.52 9.61 35.34
CA LEU A 21 -5.79 10.09 33.98
C LEU A 21 -4.50 10.18 33.15
N VAL A 22 -3.46 10.84 33.69
CA VAL A 22 -2.18 11.00 32.99
C VAL A 22 -1.54 9.64 32.70
N LEU A 23 -1.52 8.74 33.68
CA LEU A 23 -1.00 7.37 33.47
C LEU A 23 -1.82 6.60 32.44
N GLY A 24 -3.14 6.74 32.44
CA GLY A 24 -4.02 6.13 31.44
C GLY A 24 -3.73 6.62 30.03
N LEU A 25 -3.53 7.93 29.85
CA LEU A 25 -3.17 8.52 28.55
C LEU A 25 -1.79 8.04 28.07
N ILE A 26 -0.80 7.96 28.96
CA ILE A 26 0.52 7.43 28.63
C ILE A 26 0.43 5.96 28.23
N ALA A 27 -0.32 5.14 28.98
CA ALA A 27 -0.52 3.73 28.67
C ALA A 27 -1.22 3.54 27.31
N ALA A 28 -2.25 4.33 27.03
CA ALA A 28 -2.95 4.30 25.74
C ALA A 28 -2.01 4.71 24.58
N TRP A 29 -1.19 5.75 24.78
CA TRP A 29 -0.21 6.18 23.78
C TRP A 29 0.84 5.11 23.52
N LEU A 30 1.40 4.49 24.57
CA LEU A 30 2.36 3.38 24.43
C LEU A 30 1.72 2.16 23.73
N ALA A 31 0.49 1.82 24.08
CA ALA A 31 -0.25 0.77 23.38
C ALA A 31 -0.41 1.10 21.89
N LEU A 32 -0.76 2.33 21.54
CA LEU A 32 -0.86 2.76 20.14
C LEU A 32 0.49 2.63 19.41
N GLN A 33 1.60 3.03 20.02
CA GLN A 33 2.96 2.94 19.44
C GLN A 33 3.40 1.50 19.16
N VAL A 34 2.85 0.51 19.88
CA VAL A 34 3.15 -0.92 19.67
C VAL A 34 2.15 -1.57 18.72
N LEU A 35 0.85 -1.34 18.94
CA LEU A 35 -0.21 -1.99 18.19
C LEU A 35 -0.25 -1.53 16.72
N VAL A 36 0.00 -0.25 16.44
CA VAL A 36 -0.02 0.26 15.06
C VAL A 36 1.05 -0.40 14.18
N PRO A 37 2.34 -0.48 14.59
CA PRO A 37 3.34 -1.23 13.84
C PRO A 37 3.09 -2.75 13.80
N ALA A 38 2.58 -3.33 14.88
CA ALA A 38 2.33 -4.78 14.99
C ALA A 38 1.09 -5.25 14.19
N ARG A 39 0.20 -4.34 13.76
CA ARG A 39 -1.05 -4.69 13.07
C ARG A 39 -0.88 -5.53 11.80
N HIS A 40 0.31 -5.53 11.19
CA HIS A 40 0.60 -6.34 10.01
C HIS A 40 0.44 -7.85 10.26
N TRP A 41 0.51 -8.31 11.52
CA TRP A 41 0.23 -9.71 11.88
C TRP A 41 -1.24 -10.11 11.72
N LEU A 42 -2.15 -9.14 11.56
CA LEU A 42 -3.57 -9.41 11.31
C LEU A 42 -3.85 -9.72 9.83
N TYR A 43 -2.87 -9.53 8.94
CA TYR A 43 -3.01 -9.77 7.50
C TYR A 43 -2.22 -11.02 7.10
N PRO A 44 -2.79 -11.88 6.24
CA PRO A 44 -2.08 -13.04 5.72
C PRO A 44 -0.97 -12.61 4.76
N GLY A 45 0.05 -13.46 4.62
CA GLY A 45 1.11 -13.29 3.62
C GLY A 45 2.26 -12.37 4.06
N ASN A 46 2.98 -11.84 3.07
CA ASN A 46 4.16 -11.00 3.30
C ASN A 46 3.78 -9.51 3.12
N PRO A 47 3.84 -8.67 4.17
CA PRO A 47 3.51 -7.25 4.08
C PRO A 47 4.39 -6.46 3.10
N SER A 48 5.62 -6.91 2.84
CA SER A 48 6.47 -6.30 1.81
C SER A 48 5.93 -6.53 0.39
N TRP A 49 5.10 -7.56 0.20
CA TRP A 49 4.45 -7.93 -1.05
C TRP A 49 3.04 -7.34 -1.15
N THR A 50 2.15 -7.64 -0.19
CA THR A 50 0.74 -7.22 -0.24
C THR A 50 0.53 -5.75 0.11
N GLU A 51 1.50 -5.10 0.79
CA GLU A 51 1.36 -3.77 1.43
C GLU A 51 0.34 -3.66 2.56
N GLU A 52 -0.37 -4.75 2.86
CA GLU A 52 -1.40 -4.75 3.88
C GLU A 52 -0.77 -4.65 5.27
N GLY A 53 -1.26 -3.70 6.07
CA GLY A 53 -0.66 -3.39 7.37
C GLY A 53 0.78 -2.86 7.33
N HIS A 54 1.36 -2.65 6.14
CA HIS A 54 2.78 -2.37 5.97
C HIS A 54 3.16 -0.92 6.31
N ARG A 55 2.26 0.05 6.11
CA ARG A 55 2.48 1.45 6.51
C ARG A 55 2.71 1.53 8.03
N PHE A 56 3.74 2.21 8.50
CA PHE A 56 4.10 2.29 9.92
C PHE A 56 4.55 0.96 10.58
N ALA A 57 4.67 -0.13 9.83
CA ALA A 57 5.28 -1.36 10.36
C ALA A 57 6.79 -1.19 10.55
N TRP A 58 7.36 -1.86 11.55
CA TRP A 58 8.81 -1.80 11.81
C TRP A 58 9.66 -2.28 10.63
N MET A 59 9.15 -3.21 9.82
CA MET A 59 9.84 -3.81 8.68
C MET A 59 9.75 -2.99 7.39
N MET A 60 9.16 -1.78 7.41
CA MET A 60 8.82 -1.02 6.21
C MET A 60 10.00 -0.71 5.27
N LYS A 61 11.22 -0.71 5.80
CA LYS A 61 12.46 -0.41 5.06
C LYS A 61 13.25 -1.64 4.63
N LEU A 62 12.77 -2.86 4.88
CA LEU A 62 13.48 -4.11 4.56
C LEU A 62 13.20 -4.63 3.14
N ARG A 63 12.82 -3.76 2.21
CA ARG A 63 12.38 -4.17 0.88
C ARG A 63 12.78 -3.21 -0.23
N ASP A 64 12.88 -3.79 -1.41
CA ASP A 64 12.98 -3.14 -2.70
C ASP A 64 12.01 -3.85 -3.67
N LYS A 65 11.29 -3.06 -4.47
CA LYS A 65 10.32 -3.55 -5.47
C LYS A 65 10.62 -2.91 -6.81
N LEU A 66 10.74 -3.76 -7.83
CA LEU A 66 10.74 -3.36 -9.23
C LEU A 66 9.44 -3.86 -9.85
N ALA A 67 8.75 -2.99 -10.59
CA ALA A 67 7.42 -3.30 -11.10
C ALA A 67 7.14 -2.69 -12.48
N THR A 68 6.36 -3.41 -13.28
CA THR A 68 5.68 -2.94 -14.48
C THR A 68 4.17 -3.11 -14.30
N ALA A 69 3.38 -2.24 -14.91
CA ALA A 69 1.93 -2.27 -14.81
C ALA A 69 1.30 -1.87 -16.13
N ASP A 70 0.54 -2.80 -16.73
CA ASP A 70 -0.23 -2.59 -17.95
C ASP A 70 -1.71 -2.65 -17.62
N PHE A 71 -2.46 -1.63 -18.06
CA PHE A 71 -3.89 -1.51 -17.78
C PHE A 71 -4.71 -1.74 -19.03
N THR A 72 -5.80 -2.48 -18.88
CA THR A 72 -6.75 -2.75 -19.95
C THR A 72 -8.13 -2.31 -19.49
N VAL A 73 -8.75 -1.40 -20.24
CA VAL A 73 -10.14 -0.96 -20.03
C VAL A 73 -11.04 -1.71 -21.01
N ARG A 74 -12.18 -2.21 -20.56
CA ARG A 74 -13.15 -2.92 -21.37
C ARG A 74 -14.55 -2.35 -21.18
N ASP A 75 -15.24 -2.14 -22.30
CA ASP A 75 -16.66 -1.82 -22.32
C ASP A 75 -17.46 -3.14 -22.26
N PRO A 76 -18.22 -3.39 -21.18
CA PRO A 76 -18.99 -4.62 -21.06
C PRO A 76 -20.17 -4.69 -22.04
N ALA A 77 -20.71 -3.55 -22.51
CA ALA A 77 -21.84 -3.51 -23.41
C ALA A 77 -21.45 -3.82 -24.86
N THR A 78 -20.30 -3.31 -25.31
CA THR A 78 -19.83 -3.50 -26.70
C THR A 78 -18.73 -4.55 -26.85
N GLY A 79 -18.09 -4.95 -25.75
CA GLY A 79 -16.94 -5.84 -25.75
C GLY A 79 -15.63 -5.18 -26.24
N ARG A 80 -15.65 -3.88 -26.53
CA ARG A 80 -14.46 -3.14 -26.97
C ARG A 80 -13.46 -3.03 -25.82
N THR A 81 -12.18 -3.11 -26.18
CA THR A 81 -11.08 -3.11 -25.23
C THR A 81 -10.02 -2.10 -25.65
N TRP A 82 -9.44 -1.40 -24.68
CA TRP A 82 -8.37 -0.42 -24.86
C TRP A 82 -7.19 -0.76 -23.97
N GLN A 83 -5.98 -0.75 -24.54
CA GLN A 83 -4.76 -0.76 -23.76
C GLN A 83 -4.42 0.67 -23.35
N VAL A 84 -4.07 0.84 -22.07
CA VAL A 84 -3.83 2.15 -21.48
C VAL A 84 -2.35 2.33 -21.18
N ASP A 85 -1.77 3.36 -21.78
CA ASP A 85 -0.45 3.84 -21.41
C ASP A 85 -0.57 4.77 -20.19
N SER A 86 -0.09 4.28 -19.04
CA SER A 86 -0.13 5.02 -17.77
C SER A 86 0.62 6.35 -17.83
N SER A 87 1.61 6.50 -18.72
CA SER A 87 2.41 7.73 -18.86
C SER A 87 1.60 8.91 -19.41
N GLN A 88 0.43 8.65 -20.00
CA GLN A 88 -0.49 9.69 -20.47
C GLN A 88 -1.28 10.34 -19.32
N PHE A 89 -1.29 9.72 -18.14
CA PHE A 89 -2.08 10.16 -16.99
C PHE A 89 -1.22 10.48 -15.76
N LEU A 90 -0.06 9.85 -15.65
CA LEU A 90 0.80 9.89 -14.48
C LEU A 90 2.20 10.33 -14.84
N GLU A 91 2.79 11.16 -13.99
CA GLU A 91 4.22 11.46 -14.06
C GLU A 91 5.05 10.16 -13.88
N PRO A 92 6.26 10.06 -14.46
CA PRO A 92 7.06 8.83 -14.41
C PRO A 92 7.29 8.29 -12.99
N TRP A 93 7.44 9.17 -12.00
CA TRP A 93 7.60 8.77 -10.59
C TRP A 93 6.29 8.27 -9.96
N GLN A 94 5.14 8.78 -10.37
CA GLN A 94 3.82 8.31 -9.93
C GLN A 94 3.53 6.93 -10.51
N ALA A 95 3.78 6.73 -11.82
CA ALA A 95 3.60 5.44 -12.48
C ALA A 95 4.48 4.36 -11.84
N ARG A 96 5.76 4.65 -11.60
CA ARG A 96 6.67 3.76 -10.87
C ARG A 96 6.16 3.42 -9.46
N LYS A 97 5.63 4.40 -8.74
CA LYS A 97 5.11 4.19 -7.39
C LYS A 97 3.85 3.33 -7.42
N MET A 98 2.92 3.66 -8.32
CA MET A 98 1.65 2.97 -8.51
C MET A 98 1.86 1.49 -8.82
N ALA A 99 2.76 1.15 -9.75
CA ALA A 99 3.04 -0.24 -10.12
C ALA A 99 3.52 -1.12 -8.95
N THR A 100 4.11 -0.54 -7.91
CA THR A 100 4.63 -1.33 -6.76
C THR A 100 3.60 -1.58 -5.65
N TRP A 101 2.50 -0.82 -5.62
CA TRP A 101 1.56 -0.74 -4.49
C TRP A 101 0.17 -1.15 -4.96
N PRO A 102 -0.38 -2.32 -4.53
CA PRO A 102 -1.70 -2.80 -4.96
C PRO A 102 -2.81 -1.76 -4.79
N ASP A 103 -2.83 -1.06 -3.66
CA ASP A 103 -3.76 0.03 -3.37
C ASP A 103 -3.79 1.12 -4.46
N LEU A 104 -2.62 1.48 -4.97
CA LEU A 104 -2.49 2.52 -6.00
C LEU A 104 -2.87 1.99 -7.38
N VAL A 105 -2.58 0.72 -7.67
CA VAL A 105 -3.07 0.05 -8.89
C VAL A 105 -4.59 0.10 -8.93
N ARG A 106 -5.25 -0.28 -7.82
CA ARG A 106 -6.71 -0.21 -7.68
C ARG A 106 -7.22 1.24 -7.80
N GLN A 107 -6.63 2.19 -7.08
CA GLN A 107 -7.02 3.61 -7.18
C GLN A 107 -6.90 4.14 -8.61
N PHE A 108 -5.85 3.76 -9.34
CA PHE A 108 -5.70 4.14 -10.73
C PHE A 108 -6.75 3.48 -11.62
N ALA A 109 -7.13 2.22 -11.35
CA ALA A 109 -8.24 1.57 -12.05
C ALA A 109 -9.58 2.31 -11.87
N HIS A 110 -9.90 2.74 -10.65
CA HIS A 110 -11.06 3.61 -10.38
C HIS A 110 -11.01 4.92 -11.17
N TYR A 111 -9.83 5.55 -11.21
CA TYR A 111 -9.62 6.78 -11.99
C TYR A 111 -9.83 6.55 -13.50
N LEU A 112 -9.28 5.47 -14.06
CA LEU A 112 -9.48 5.12 -15.47
C LEU A 112 -10.95 4.87 -15.79
N ALA A 113 -11.67 4.14 -14.94
CA ALA A 113 -13.11 3.91 -15.13
C ALA A 113 -13.88 5.24 -15.20
N ALA A 114 -13.60 6.18 -14.29
CA ALA A 114 -14.21 7.51 -14.31
C ALA A 114 -13.89 8.30 -15.58
N VAL A 115 -12.62 8.27 -16.02
CA VAL A 115 -12.19 8.94 -17.27
C VAL A 115 -12.90 8.37 -18.50
N TRP A 116 -13.12 7.06 -18.57
CA TRP A 116 -13.81 6.43 -19.70
C TRP A 116 -15.30 6.75 -19.73
N VAL A 117 -15.94 6.85 -18.57
CA VAL A 117 -17.31 7.35 -18.47
C VAL A 117 -17.38 8.79 -19.01
N GLU A 118 -16.51 9.67 -18.53
CA GLU A 118 -16.55 11.11 -18.87
C GLU A 118 -16.19 11.38 -20.34
N ARG A 119 -15.13 10.75 -20.86
CA ARG A 119 -14.60 11.07 -22.20
C ARG A 119 -15.20 10.23 -23.33
N HIS A 120 -15.69 9.03 -23.03
CA HIS A 120 -16.13 8.07 -24.03
C HIS A 120 -17.56 7.58 -23.83
N GLY A 121 -18.23 8.00 -22.74
CA GLY A 121 -19.60 7.56 -22.45
C GLY A 121 -19.73 6.08 -22.09
N VAL A 122 -18.62 5.42 -21.72
CA VAL A 122 -18.60 3.98 -21.39
C VAL A 122 -19.02 3.80 -19.92
N ALA A 123 -20.32 3.66 -19.69
CA ALA A 123 -20.86 3.38 -18.37
C ALA A 123 -20.43 1.98 -17.88
N GLY A 124 -19.89 1.90 -16.66
CA GLY A 124 -19.47 0.62 -16.07
C GLY A 124 -18.22 0.03 -16.73
N ALA A 125 -17.28 0.86 -17.17
CA ALA A 125 -16.01 0.39 -17.72
C ALA A 125 -15.28 -0.54 -16.74
N GLU A 126 -15.03 -1.78 -17.16
CA GLU A 126 -14.22 -2.74 -16.42
C GLU A 126 -12.74 -2.39 -16.61
N VAL A 127 -11.96 -2.37 -15.53
CA VAL A 127 -10.53 -2.08 -15.60
C VAL A 127 -9.74 -3.19 -14.96
N ARG A 128 -8.91 -3.85 -15.78
CA ARG A 128 -8.02 -4.94 -15.36
C ARG A 128 -6.58 -4.49 -15.47
N ALA A 129 -5.71 -5.06 -14.65
CA ALA A 129 -4.29 -4.73 -14.67
C ALA A 129 -3.43 -5.99 -14.67
N ARG A 130 -2.39 -5.98 -15.51
CA ARG A 130 -1.29 -6.94 -15.44
C ARG A 130 -0.13 -6.25 -14.75
N VAL A 131 0.16 -6.63 -13.51
CA VAL A 131 1.20 -5.99 -12.71
C VAL A 131 2.25 -7.02 -12.33
N CYS A 132 3.43 -6.89 -12.92
CA CYS A 132 4.57 -7.78 -12.71
C CYS A 132 5.55 -7.15 -11.73
N VAL A 133 5.86 -7.87 -10.64
CA VAL A 133 6.70 -7.34 -9.56
C VAL A 133 7.79 -8.32 -9.17
N SER A 134 9.01 -7.80 -9.09
CA SER A 134 10.13 -8.44 -8.41
C SER A 134 10.30 -7.83 -7.02
N LEU A 135 10.35 -8.68 -5.99
CA LEU A 135 10.59 -8.29 -4.60
C LEU A 135 11.98 -8.74 -4.16
N ASN A 136 12.84 -7.80 -3.75
CA ASN A 136 14.19 -8.08 -3.24
C ASN A 136 15.05 -8.95 -4.19
N GLY A 137 14.86 -8.82 -5.50
CA GLY A 137 15.59 -9.59 -6.52
C GLY A 137 15.06 -10.99 -6.78
N ARG A 138 13.88 -11.36 -6.26
CA ARG A 138 13.16 -12.57 -6.66
C ARG A 138 12.74 -12.50 -8.14
N PRO A 139 12.49 -13.64 -8.81
CA PRO A 139 11.85 -13.63 -10.12
C PRO A 139 10.56 -12.79 -10.12
N PRO A 140 10.26 -12.06 -11.21
CA PRO A 140 9.01 -11.33 -11.33
C PRO A 140 7.82 -12.29 -11.30
N GLN A 141 6.75 -11.89 -10.63
CA GLN A 141 5.47 -12.59 -10.67
C GLN A 141 4.32 -11.59 -10.62
N LEU A 142 3.11 -12.04 -10.93
CA LEU A 142 1.92 -11.21 -10.89
C LEU A 142 1.58 -10.79 -9.45
N LEU A 143 1.40 -9.49 -9.23
CA LEU A 143 0.98 -8.91 -7.95
C LEU A 143 -0.54 -8.97 -7.76
N VAL A 144 -1.29 -8.79 -8.84
CA VAL A 144 -2.76 -8.73 -8.86
C VAL A 144 -3.31 -9.70 -9.88
N ASP A 145 -4.50 -10.24 -9.64
CA ASP A 145 -5.19 -11.11 -10.60
C ASP A 145 -5.60 -10.30 -11.85
N PRO A 146 -5.07 -10.62 -13.05
CA PRO A 146 -5.36 -9.88 -14.28
C PRO A 146 -6.77 -10.12 -14.82
N THR A 147 -7.53 -11.05 -14.24
CA THR A 147 -8.90 -11.38 -14.65
C THR A 147 -9.95 -10.57 -13.90
N ILE A 148 -9.59 -10.00 -12.74
CA ILE A 148 -10.49 -9.26 -11.87
C ILE A 148 -10.63 -7.81 -12.32
N ASP A 149 -11.87 -7.33 -12.35
CA ASP A 149 -12.16 -5.91 -12.50
C ASP A 149 -11.81 -5.16 -11.20
N LEU A 150 -10.72 -4.40 -11.24
CA LEU A 150 -10.21 -3.60 -10.13
C LEU A 150 -11.06 -2.34 -9.89
N ALA A 151 -11.77 -1.84 -10.91
CA ALA A 151 -12.67 -0.70 -10.76
C ALA A 151 -13.93 -1.07 -9.95
N ALA A 152 -14.29 -2.35 -9.89
CA ALA A 152 -15.37 -2.83 -9.03
C ALA A 152 -14.93 -3.11 -7.57
N GLN A 153 -13.62 -3.17 -7.29
CA GLN A 153 -13.13 -3.54 -5.95
C GLN A 153 -13.17 -2.35 -4.97
N PRO A 154 -13.90 -2.46 -3.84
CA PRO A 154 -13.99 -1.39 -2.85
C PRO A 154 -12.67 -1.23 -2.08
N HIS A 155 -12.56 -0.14 -1.31
CA HIS A 155 -11.46 -0.03 -0.36
C HIS A 155 -11.80 -0.84 0.89
N SER A 156 -10.91 -1.74 1.29
CA SER A 156 -11.04 -2.53 2.50
C SER A 156 -9.96 -2.19 3.52
N TRP A 157 -10.29 -2.40 4.80
CA TRP A 157 -9.31 -2.46 5.88
C TRP A 157 -8.81 -3.90 6.10
N GLY A 158 -9.48 -4.90 5.55
CA GLY A 158 -9.09 -6.31 5.59
C GLY A 158 -8.25 -6.72 4.38
N PRO A 159 -7.87 -8.01 4.30
CA PRO A 159 -7.15 -8.52 3.15
C PRO A 159 -8.00 -8.47 1.88
N ASP A 160 -7.33 -8.23 0.75
CA ASP A 160 -7.93 -8.15 -0.57
C ASP A 160 -7.66 -9.43 -1.39
N ASP A 161 -8.71 -10.16 -1.78
CA ASP A 161 -8.60 -11.46 -2.48
C ASP A 161 -8.00 -11.36 -3.90
N TRP A 162 -7.98 -10.16 -4.48
CA TRP A 162 -7.42 -9.90 -5.81
C TRP A 162 -5.90 -9.70 -5.79
N ILE A 163 -5.28 -9.63 -4.61
CA ILE A 163 -3.82 -9.59 -4.44
C ILE A 163 -3.31 -11.04 -4.42
N LEU A 164 -2.47 -11.38 -5.40
CA LEU A 164 -1.91 -12.73 -5.49
C LEU A 164 -0.82 -12.94 -4.43
N PRO A 165 -0.74 -14.13 -3.80
CA PRO A 165 0.29 -14.40 -2.80
C PRO A 165 1.69 -14.49 -3.41
N LEU A 166 2.71 -14.12 -2.63
CA LEU A 166 4.11 -14.28 -3.01
C LEU A 166 4.48 -15.77 -3.04
N GLY A 167 4.54 -16.37 -4.23
CA GLY A 167 4.92 -17.78 -4.41
C GLY A 167 6.42 -18.00 -4.58
N GLU A 168 7.12 -17.08 -5.24
CA GLU A 168 8.54 -17.24 -5.54
C GLU A 168 9.41 -17.23 -4.28
N PRO A 169 10.22 -18.28 -4.00
CA PRO A 169 11.12 -18.31 -2.85
C PRO A 169 12.26 -17.30 -2.99
N PHE A 170 12.87 -16.91 -1.87
CA PHE A 170 14.06 -16.08 -1.94
C PHE A 170 15.25 -16.93 -2.38
N ALA A 171 15.80 -16.62 -3.56
CA ALA A 171 17.09 -17.11 -4.01
C ALA A 171 18.12 -15.98 -3.96
N ARG A 172 19.38 -16.31 -3.63
CA ARG A 172 20.48 -15.34 -3.78
C ARG A 172 20.53 -14.92 -5.25
N PRO A 173 20.41 -13.63 -5.58
CA PRO A 173 20.48 -13.21 -6.98
C PRO A 173 21.84 -13.61 -7.57
N PRO A 174 21.90 -14.01 -8.85
CA PRO A 174 23.17 -14.02 -9.57
C PRO A 174 23.78 -12.60 -9.54
N ASP A 175 25.09 -12.49 -9.78
CA ASP A 175 25.83 -11.22 -9.79
C ASP A 175 25.01 -10.09 -10.46
N ARG A 176 24.99 -8.90 -9.85
CA ARG A 176 24.13 -7.73 -10.17
C ARG A 176 24.50 -7.05 -11.50
N ARG A 177 24.91 -7.81 -12.51
CA ARG A 177 25.26 -7.31 -13.84
C ARG A 177 24.11 -7.56 -14.80
N GLY A 178 23.15 -6.63 -14.84
CA GLY A 178 22.09 -6.65 -15.84
C GLY A 178 20.84 -5.86 -15.45
N ARG A 179 20.06 -5.47 -16.45
CA ARG A 179 18.70 -4.97 -16.28
C ARG A 179 17.83 -6.17 -15.91
N HIS A 180 17.05 -6.10 -14.82
CA HIS A 180 16.09 -7.16 -14.50
C HIS A 180 14.96 -7.15 -15.53
N ASP A 181 14.78 -8.26 -16.24
CA ASP A 181 13.59 -8.49 -17.06
C ASP A 181 12.39 -8.65 -16.11
N LEU A 182 11.32 -7.87 -16.35
CA LEU A 182 10.12 -7.84 -15.52
C LEU A 182 8.92 -8.50 -16.25
N ALA A 183 9.19 -9.36 -17.23
CA ALA A 183 8.15 -10.06 -17.96
C ALA A 183 7.47 -11.17 -17.13
N CYS A 184 6.15 -11.06 -17.01
CA CYS A 184 5.18 -12.13 -16.79
C CYS A 184 3.97 -11.87 -17.73
#